data_AF-A0A429FGV4-F1
#
_entry.id   AF-A0A429FGV4-F1
#
_cell.length_a   1.000
_cell.length_b   1.000
_cell.length_c   1.000
_cell.angle_alpha   90.00
_cell.angle_beta   90.00
_cell.angle_gamma   90.00
#
_symmetry.space_group_name_H-M   'P 1'
#
loop_
_entity.id
_entity.type
_entity.pdbx_description
1 polymer ?
#
loop_
_entity_poly.entity_id
_entity_poly.type
_entity_poly.pdbx_seq_one_letter_code
_entity_poly.pdbx_strand_id
1 'polypeptide(L)'
;MSVESDSCADGCCAAKPAVTPDRRAVLSRRVRLLVAATITYNVVEAVVAISAGTIASSTALVGFGLDSVIEVASAAAVAWQFSGKDPEARERVALKVIAVSFFALAAYVTVEAVRTLFGADPAEHSPVGIVLAAVSLLVMPFLSHAQRRAGRELGSASAVADSKQTLLCTYLSGVLLVGLLLNSLFGWYWADPLVALVIAAVAIKEGREAWRGEHCC
;
A
#
# COMPACT_ATOMS: atom_id res chain seq x y z
N MET A 1 29.21 -32.35 48.38
CA MET A 1 27.79 -32.07 48.08
C MET A 1 27.76 -30.63 47.60
N SER A 2 28.29 -30.27 46.43
CA SER A 2 28.07 -30.85 45.08
C SER A 2 26.58 -30.85 44.76
N VAL A 3 26.09 -29.75 44.18
CA VAL A 3 24.89 -29.75 43.35
C VAL A 3 25.31 -29.14 42.01
N GLU A 4 25.30 -30.02 41.03
CA GLU A 4 25.56 -29.87 39.62
C GLU A 4 25.06 -28.57 38.99
N SER A 5 25.93 -28.02 38.15
CA SER A 5 25.58 -27.36 36.90
C SER A 5 24.60 -28.22 36.07
N ASP A 6 23.38 -27.73 35.87
CA ASP A 6 22.45 -28.34 34.92
C ASP A 6 22.14 -27.35 33.78
N SER A 7 22.92 -27.53 32.72
CA SER A 7 22.41 -27.66 31.35
C SER A 7 21.37 -26.65 30.86
N CYS A 8 21.84 -25.49 30.38
CA CYS A 8 21.23 -24.85 29.21
C CYS A 8 21.68 -25.61 27.94
N ALA A 9 21.30 -26.88 27.81
CA ALA A 9 21.46 -27.65 26.58
C ALA A 9 20.08 -27.93 25.99
N ASP A 10 19.43 -26.89 25.48
CA ASP A 10 18.33 -27.04 24.53
C ASP A 10 18.36 -25.87 23.56
N GLY A 11 18.52 -26.17 22.27
CA GLY A 11 18.66 -25.22 21.15
C GLY A 11 17.44 -24.31 20.89
N CYS A 12 16.54 -24.16 21.85
CA CYS A 12 15.37 -23.29 21.79
C CYS A 12 15.68 -21.80 22.04
N CYS A 13 16.87 -21.49 22.60
CA CYS A 13 17.33 -20.13 22.87
C CYS A 13 18.40 -19.65 21.89
N ALA A 14 18.38 -20.13 20.63
CA ALA A 14 19.23 -19.55 19.59
C ALA A 14 18.84 -18.08 19.38
N ALA A 15 19.53 -17.18 20.09
CA ALA A 15 19.43 -15.75 19.89
C ALA A 15 19.61 -15.48 18.40
N LYS A 16 18.62 -14.85 17.77
CA LYS A 16 18.74 -14.41 16.36
C LYS A 16 20.10 -13.71 16.22
N PRO A 17 20.94 -14.10 15.26
CA PRO A 17 22.28 -13.53 15.13
C PRO A 17 22.16 -12.01 15.10
N ALA A 18 22.78 -11.35 16.09
CA ALA A 18 22.71 -9.91 16.23
C ALA A 18 23.35 -9.27 14.99
N VAL A 19 22.59 -8.44 14.27
CA VAL A 19 23.08 -7.74 13.09
C VAL A 19 24.24 -6.84 13.49
N THR A 20 25.40 -7.00 12.82
CA THR A 20 26.58 -6.19 13.11
C THR A 20 26.30 -4.69 12.92
N PRO A 21 26.95 -3.78 13.68
CA PRO A 21 26.71 -2.34 13.58
C PRO A 21 26.86 -1.80 12.14
N ASP A 22 27.88 -2.27 11.42
CA ASP A 22 28.12 -1.90 10.01
C ASP A 22 26.98 -2.36 9.10
N ARG A 23 26.49 -3.59 9.28
CA ARG A 23 25.37 -4.13 8.51
C ARG A 23 24.07 -3.39 8.82
N ARG A 24 23.84 -3.01 10.09
CA ARG A 24 22.70 -2.20 10.51
C ARG A 24 22.72 -0.83 9.83
N ALA A 25 23.88 -0.15 9.77
CA ALA A 25 24.02 1.14 9.09
C ALA A 25 23.70 1.05 7.59
N VAL A 26 24.25 0.05 6.89
CA VAL A 26 23.98 -0.18 5.46
C VAL A 26 22.50 -0.47 5.21
N LEU A 27 21.91 -1.37 5.99
CA LEU A 27 20.49 -1.72 5.86
C LEU A 27 19.60 -0.51 6.15
N SER A 28 19.92 0.30 7.14
CA SER A 28 19.13 1.49 7.50
C SER A 28 19.12 2.51 6.36
N ARG A 29 20.26 2.71 5.71
CA ARG A 29 20.36 3.53 4.49
C ARG A 29 19.54 2.94 3.34
N ARG A 30 19.60 1.62 3.13
CA ARG A 30 18.81 0.93 2.09
C ARG A 30 17.31 1.08 2.31
N VAL A 31 16.82 0.85 3.53
CA VAL A 31 15.39 1.02 3.84
C VAL A 31 14.95 2.46 3.58
N ARG A 32 15.73 3.46 4.01
CA ARG A 32 15.39 4.87 3.72
C ARG A 32 15.32 5.16 2.22
N LEU A 33 16.26 4.62 1.43
CA LEU A 33 16.25 4.78 -0.03
C LEU A 33 15.06 4.08 -0.67
N LEU A 34 14.71 2.88 -0.22
CA LEU A 34 13.56 2.13 -0.72
C LEU A 34 12.25 2.86 -0.41
N VAL A 35 12.04 3.29 0.83
CA VAL A 35 10.86 4.06 1.23
C VAL A 35 10.75 5.36 0.44
N ALA A 36 11.86 6.08 0.26
CA ALA A 36 11.87 7.30 -0.55
C ALA A 36 11.52 7.02 -2.03
N ALA A 37 12.01 5.91 -2.60
CA ALA A 37 11.67 5.48 -3.95
C ALA A 37 10.19 5.13 -4.08
N THR A 38 9.63 4.37 -3.14
CA THR A 38 8.20 4.01 -3.09
C THR A 38 7.32 5.26 -3.01
N ILE A 39 7.62 6.18 -2.08
CA ILE A 39 6.88 7.45 -1.98
C ILE A 39 6.94 8.24 -3.29
N THR A 40 8.12 8.37 -3.89
CA THR A 40 8.29 9.10 -5.15
C THR A 40 7.47 8.46 -6.27
N TYR A 41 7.51 7.13 -6.36
CA TYR A 41 6.74 6.39 -7.34
C TYR A 41 5.23 6.60 -7.15
N ASN A 42 4.72 6.45 -5.93
CA ASN A 42 3.29 6.62 -5.62
C ASN A 42 2.79 8.04 -5.88
N VAL A 43 3.62 9.06 -5.66
CA VAL A 43 3.28 10.44 -6.03
C VAL A 43 3.13 10.58 -7.55
N VAL A 44 4.08 10.03 -8.32
CA VAL A 44 4.00 10.05 -9.80
C VAL A 44 2.79 9.27 -10.28
N GLU A 45 2.56 8.08 -9.72
CA GLU A 45 1.41 7.24 -10.01
C GLU A 45 0.09 7.96 -9.74
N ALA A 46 -0.07 8.59 -8.57
CA ALA A 46 -1.25 9.37 -8.21
C ALA A 46 -1.54 10.46 -9.24
N VAL A 47 -0.52 11.26 -9.59
CA VAL A 47 -0.67 12.37 -10.55
C VAL A 47 -1.10 11.85 -11.92
N VAL A 48 -0.43 10.80 -12.42
CA VAL A 48 -0.72 10.24 -13.75
C VAL A 48 -2.09 9.56 -13.76
N ALA A 49 -2.41 8.73 -12.75
CA ALA A 49 -3.67 8.01 -12.64
C ALA A 49 -4.86 8.97 -12.51
N ILE A 50 -4.80 9.94 -11.60
CA ILE A 50 -5.90 10.90 -11.41
C ILE A 50 -6.11 11.71 -12.70
N SER A 51 -5.03 12.20 -13.33
CA SER A 51 -5.15 12.99 -14.57
C SER A 51 -5.69 12.15 -15.73
N ALA A 52 -5.17 10.95 -15.95
CA ALA A 52 -5.63 10.08 -17.03
C ALA A 52 -7.04 9.53 -16.77
N GLY A 53 -7.39 9.29 -15.50
CA GLY A 53 -8.70 8.84 -15.08
C GLY A 53 -9.77 9.90 -15.27
N THR A 54 -9.49 11.16 -14.91
CA THR A 54 -10.44 12.26 -15.14
C THR A 54 -10.64 12.55 -16.63
N ILE A 55 -9.57 12.50 -17.43
CA ILE A 55 -9.66 12.68 -18.89
C ILE A 55 -10.50 11.56 -19.53
N ALA A 56 -10.35 10.32 -19.07
CA ALA A 56 -11.06 9.17 -19.61
C ALA A 56 -12.39 8.84 -18.90
N SER A 57 -12.85 9.68 -17.96
CA SER A 57 -14.02 9.40 -17.11
C SER A 57 -13.97 8.01 -16.44
N SER A 58 -12.77 7.55 -16.08
CA SER A 58 -12.51 6.23 -15.50
C SER A 58 -12.47 6.32 -13.98
N THR A 59 -13.55 5.88 -13.35
CA THR A 59 -13.68 5.86 -11.89
C THR A 59 -12.66 4.91 -11.26
N ALA A 60 -12.39 3.78 -11.89
CA ALA A 60 -11.37 2.84 -11.42
C ALA A 60 -9.97 3.46 -11.39
N LEU A 61 -9.59 4.18 -12.46
CA LEU A 61 -8.26 4.78 -12.57
C LEU A 61 -8.09 5.96 -11.61
N VAL A 62 -9.13 6.78 -11.41
CA VAL A 62 -9.13 7.82 -10.37
C VAL A 62 -9.04 7.20 -8.98
N GLY A 63 -9.84 6.16 -8.70
CA GLY A 63 -9.81 5.43 -7.43
C GLY A 63 -8.43 4.85 -7.11
N PHE A 64 -7.77 4.26 -8.11
CA PHE A 64 -6.40 3.78 -8.01
C PHE A 64 -5.40 4.91 -7.69
N GLY A 65 -5.48 6.04 -8.40
CA GLY A 65 -4.60 7.18 -8.10
C GLY A 65 -4.80 7.77 -6.71
N LEU A 66 -6.04 7.79 -6.21
CA LEU A 66 -6.34 8.22 -4.85
C LEU A 66 -5.83 7.22 -3.79
N ASP A 67 -5.82 5.92 -4.09
CA ASP A 67 -5.19 4.91 -3.24
C ASP A 67 -3.68 5.19 -3.07
N SER A 68 -2.97 5.52 -4.16
CA SER A 68 -1.56 5.92 -4.11
C SER A 68 -1.33 7.17 -3.24
N VAL A 69 -2.27 8.14 -3.24
CA VAL A 69 -2.21 9.31 -2.33
C VAL A 69 -2.33 8.86 -0.88
N ILE A 70 -3.22 7.91 -0.58
CA ILE A 70 -3.37 7.36 0.77
C ILE A 70 -2.12 6.58 1.18
N GLU A 71 -1.51 5.81 0.29
CA GLU A 71 -0.24 5.11 0.56
C GLU A 71 0.84 6.12 1.00
N VAL A 72 1.02 7.22 0.26
CA VAL A 72 1.97 8.29 0.64
C VAL A 72 1.60 8.94 1.97
N ALA A 73 0.33 9.29 2.18
CA ALA A 73 -0.15 9.93 3.40
C ALA A 73 0.05 9.03 4.62
N SER A 74 -0.20 7.73 4.47
CA SER A 74 -0.04 6.73 5.51
C SER A 74 1.43 6.52 5.89
N ALA A 75 2.33 6.42 4.90
CA ALA A 75 3.77 6.35 5.13
C ALA A 75 4.29 7.60 5.87
N ALA A 76 3.79 8.79 5.51
CA ALA A 76 4.10 10.03 6.20
C ALA A 76 3.55 10.06 7.64
N ALA A 77 2.31 9.63 7.86
CA ALA A 77 1.69 9.55 9.18
C ALA A 77 2.44 8.59 10.11
N VAL A 78 2.86 7.42 9.59
CA VAL A 78 3.69 6.46 10.32
C VAL A 78 5.08 7.02 10.60
N ALA A 79 5.73 7.71 9.66
CA ALA A 79 7.02 8.35 9.91
C ALA A 79 6.93 9.45 10.99
N TRP A 80 5.84 10.22 10.98
CA TRP A 80 5.58 11.28 11.96
C TRP A 80 5.39 10.75 13.38
N GLN A 81 4.78 9.57 13.54
CA GLN A 81 4.52 8.98 14.86
C GLN A 81 5.83 8.73 15.64
N PHE A 82 6.89 8.30 14.95
CA PHE A 82 8.20 7.98 15.54
C PHE A 82 9.07 9.21 15.81
N SER A 83 8.64 10.40 15.39
CA SER A 83 9.40 11.65 15.59
C SER A 83 9.06 12.35 16.92
N GLY A 84 8.21 11.76 17.76
CA GLY A 84 7.65 12.38 18.97
C GLY A 84 8.10 11.76 20.29
N LYS A 85 7.80 12.46 21.40
CA LYS A 85 8.06 11.99 22.77
C LYS A 85 7.09 10.89 23.25
N ASP A 86 5.92 10.77 22.62
CA ASP A 86 4.88 9.78 22.94
C ASP A 86 4.45 9.04 21.66
N PRO A 87 5.13 7.94 21.30
CA PRO A 87 4.85 7.17 20.10
C PRO A 87 3.47 6.50 20.12
N GLU A 88 2.99 6.02 21.27
CA GLU A 88 1.74 5.24 21.38
C GLU A 88 0.49 6.12 21.17
N ALA A 89 0.47 7.32 21.73
CA ALA A 89 -0.63 8.26 21.49
C ALA A 89 -0.66 8.71 20.02
N ARG A 90 0.51 8.93 19.43
CA ARG A 90 0.64 9.33 18.02
C ARG A 90 0.28 8.21 17.06
N GLU A 91 0.58 6.97 17.40
CA GLU A 91 0.20 5.79 16.62
C GLU A 91 -1.32 5.68 16.51
N ARG A 92 -2.05 5.83 17.62
CA ARG A 92 -3.52 5.86 17.59
C ARG A 92 -4.07 6.97 16.71
N VAL A 93 -3.41 8.12 16.67
CA VAL A 93 -3.79 9.24 15.78
C VAL A 93 -3.49 8.90 14.32
N ALA A 94 -2.29 8.39 14.02
CA ALA A 94 -1.89 8.01 12.67
C ALA A 94 -2.83 6.95 12.08
N LEU A 95 -3.13 5.89 12.83
CA LEU A 95 -4.05 4.83 12.42
C LEU A 95 -5.47 5.34 12.18
N LYS A 96 -5.97 6.27 13.01
CA LYS A 96 -7.28 6.91 12.79
C LYS A 96 -7.31 7.77 11.53
N VAL A 97 -6.25 8.54 11.27
CA VAL A 97 -6.13 9.34 10.05
C VAL A 97 -6.16 8.43 8.83
N ILE A 98 -5.34 7.36 8.83
CA ILE A 98 -5.29 6.36 7.75
C ILE A 98 -6.66 5.72 7.53
N ALA A 99 -7.32 5.29 8.61
CA ALA A 99 -8.63 4.65 8.53
C ALA A 99 -9.69 5.58 7.92
N VAL A 100 -9.73 6.85 8.35
CA VAL A 100 -10.67 7.85 7.81
C VAL A 100 -10.38 8.11 6.33
N SER A 101 -9.11 8.20 5.92
CA SER A 101 -8.73 8.36 4.51
C SER A 101 -9.25 7.22 3.65
N PHE A 102 -9.06 5.96 4.08
CA PHE A 102 -9.57 4.80 3.34
C PHE A 102 -11.09 4.76 3.26
N PHE A 103 -11.81 5.12 4.34
CA PHE A 103 -13.27 5.22 4.28
C PHE A 103 -13.74 6.35 3.36
N ALA A 104 -13.04 7.48 3.34
CA ALA A 104 -13.35 8.58 2.43
C ALA A 104 -13.14 8.17 0.95
N LEU A 105 -12.04 7.49 0.64
CA LEU A 105 -11.79 6.90 -0.67
C LEU A 105 -12.92 5.96 -1.07
N ALA A 106 -13.24 4.99 -0.20
CA ALA A 106 -14.29 4.01 -0.47
C ALA A 106 -15.64 4.67 -0.75
N ALA A 107 -16.02 5.67 0.06
CA ALA A 107 -17.27 6.40 -0.13
C ALA A 107 -17.30 7.13 -1.48
N TYR A 108 -16.23 7.86 -1.81
CA TYR A 108 -16.12 8.57 -3.08
C TYR A 108 -16.22 7.63 -4.28
N VAL A 109 -15.38 6.59 -4.30
CA VAL A 109 -15.31 5.63 -5.42
C VAL A 109 -16.63 4.85 -5.57
N THR A 110 -17.28 4.49 -4.46
CA THR A 110 -18.58 3.81 -4.50
C THR A 110 -19.66 4.71 -5.11
N VAL A 111 -19.74 5.97 -4.68
CA VAL A 111 -20.72 6.92 -5.22
C VAL A 111 -20.52 7.11 -6.71
N GLU A 112 -19.28 7.29 -7.15
CA GLU A 112 -18.97 7.51 -8.55
C GLU A 112 -19.23 6.26 -9.40
N ALA A 113 -18.83 5.08 -8.94
CA ALA A 113 -19.10 3.82 -9.64
C ALA A 113 -20.60 3.54 -9.81
N VAL A 114 -21.40 3.85 -8.77
CA VAL A 114 -22.86 3.74 -8.84
C VAL A 114 -23.43 4.74 -9.86
N ARG A 115 -22.95 5.98 -9.89
CA ARG A 115 -23.39 6.98 -10.88
C ARG A 115 -23.10 6.53 -12.32
N THR A 116 -21.90 6.02 -12.58
CA THR A 116 -21.52 5.48 -13.91
C THR A 116 -22.41 4.30 -14.30
N LEU A 117 -22.77 3.41 -13.38
CA LEU A 117 -23.68 2.29 -13.66
C LEU A 117 -25.12 2.73 -13.98
N PHE A 118 -25.58 3.86 -13.44
CA PHE A 118 -26.96 4.36 -13.61
C PHE A 118 -27.10 5.49 -14.65
N GLY A 119 -26.08 5.71 -15.49
CA GLY A 119 -26.21 6.55 -16.69
C GLY A 119 -25.34 7.81 -16.72
N ALA A 120 -24.31 7.93 -15.88
CA ALA A 120 -23.22 8.86 -16.15
C ALA A 120 -22.32 8.33 -17.30
N ASP A 121 -21.49 9.20 -17.89
CA ASP A 121 -20.70 8.90 -19.07
C ASP A 121 -19.81 7.65 -18.86
N PRO A 122 -19.80 6.69 -19.81
CA PRO A 122 -18.99 5.48 -19.70
C PRO A 122 -17.50 5.83 -19.79
N ALA A 123 -16.67 5.05 -19.10
CA ALA A 123 -15.22 5.21 -19.14
C ALA A 123 -14.69 4.99 -20.57
N GLU A 124 -13.96 5.97 -21.09
CA GLU A 124 -13.26 5.88 -22.36
C GLU A 124 -11.95 5.08 -22.24
N HIS A 125 -11.33 4.78 -23.37
CA HIS A 125 -10.06 4.07 -23.40
C HIS A 125 -8.91 4.97 -22.92
N SER A 126 -8.12 4.46 -21.97
CA SER A 126 -6.94 5.15 -21.45
C SER A 126 -5.66 4.35 -21.68
N PRO A 127 -4.95 4.54 -22.81
CA PRO A 127 -3.65 3.92 -23.05
C PRO A 127 -2.63 4.26 -21.95
N VAL A 128 -2.69 5.49 -21.42
CA VAL A 128 -1.86 5.95 -20.31
C VAL A 128 -2.16 5.14 -19.04
N GLY A 129 -3.42 4.91 -18.71
CA GLY A 129 -3.83 4.07 -17.58
C GLY A 129 -3.36 2.62 -17.73
N ILE A 130 -3.45 2.04 -18.93
CA ILE A 130 -2.98 0.68 -19.22
C ILE A 130 -1.47 0.58 -19.00
N VAL A 131 -0.70 1.51 -19.56
CA VAL A 131 0.77 1.53 -19.40
C VAL A 131 1.13 1.73 -17.93
N LEU A 132 0.48 2.66 -17.23
CA LEU A 132 0.72 2.90 -15.82
C LEU A 132 0.47 1.64 -14.98
N ALA A 133 -0.71 1.02 -15.11
CA ALA A 133 -1.07 -0.19 -14.38
C ALA A 133 -0.12 -1.35 -14.69
N ALA A 134 0.31 -1.50 -15.95
CA ALA A 134 1.29 -2.51 -16.33
C ALA A 134 2.68 -2.26 -15.72
N VAL A 135 3.15 -1.00 -15.72
CA VAL A 135 4.43 -0.63 -15.09
C VAL A 135 4.37 -0.87 -13.59
N SER A 136 3.29 -0.45 -12.92
CA SER A 136 3.09 -0.66 -11.47
C SER A 136 3.05 -2.14 -11.12
N LEU A 137 2.36 -2.95 -11.92
CA LEU A 137 2.32 -4.42 -11.75
C LEU A 137 3.71 -5.07 -11.83
N LEU A 138 4.67 -4.46 -12.54
CA LEU A 138 6.04 -4.97 -12.67
C LEU A 138 7.00 -4.39 -11.61
N VAL A 139 6.89 -3.10 -11.31
CA VAL A 139 7.82 -2.37 -10.42
C VAL A 139 7.50 -2.61 -8.94
N MET A 140 6.23 -2.54 -8.55
CA MET A 140 5.80 -2.64 -7.16
C MET A 140 6.17 -3.98 -6.47
N PRO A 141 6.05 -5.17 -7.11
CA PRO A 141 6.48 -6.41 -6.48
C PRO A 141 7.97 -6.41 -6.11
N PHE A 142 8.81 -5.82 -6.96
CA PHE A 142 10.25 -5.73 -6.71
C PHE A 142 10.54 -4.81 -5.52
N LEU A 143 9.91 -3.63 -5.48
CA LEU A 143 10.05 -2.70 -4.36
C LEU A 143 9.55 -3.33 -3.06
N SER A 144 8.35 -3.91 -3.07
CA SER A 144 7.77 -4.62 -1.93
C SER A 144 8.69 -5.73 -1.42
N HIS A 145 9.23 -6.57 -2.30
CA HIS A 145 10.13 -7.64 -1.90
C HIS A 145 11.44 -7.12 -1.29
N ALA A 146 12.08 -6.15 -1.95
CA ALA A 146 13.33 -5.56 -1.47
C ALA A 146 13.16 -4.90 -0.10
N GLN A 147 12.07 -4.14 0.08
CA GLN A 147 11.77 -3.44 1.31
C GLN A 147 11.39 -4.41 2.43
N ARG A 148 10.59 -5.42 2.14
CA ARG A 148 10.20 -6.44 3.13
C ARG A 148 11.41 -7.23 3.63
N ARG A 149 12.34 -7.58 2.73
CA ARG A 149 13.58 -8.26 3.09
C ARG A 149 14.45 -7.38 3.98
N ALA A 150 14.72 -6.15 3.57
CA ALA A 150 15.55 -5.22 4.34
C ALA A 150 14.91 -4.85 5.70
N GLY A 151 13.59 -4.66 5.73
CA GLY A 151 12.82 -4.37 6.94
C GLY A 151 12.86 -5.51 7.94
N ARG A 152 12.70 -6.77 7.49
CA ARG A 152 12.82 -7.96 8.34
C ARG A 152 14.23 -8.17 8.88
N GLU A 153 15.25 -7.98 8.03
CA GLU A 153 16.65 -8.05 8.46
C GLU A 153 16.98 -7.00 9.53
N LEU A 154 16.37 -5.81 9.46
CA LEU A 154 16.55 -4.74 10.46
C LEU A 154 15.67 -4.84 11.69
N GLY A 155 14.60 -5.64 11.65
CA GLY A 155 13.52 -5.59 12.64
C GLY A 155 12.67 -4.31 12.56
N SER A 156 12.57 -3.68 11.39
CA SER A 156 11.74 -2.48 11.18
C SER A 156 10.30 -2.89 10.84
N ALA A 157 9.40 -2.74 11.82
CA ALA A 157 7.97 -2.99 11.63
C ALA A 157 7.35 -2.04 10.58
N SER A 158 7.76 -0.76 10.58
CA SER A 158 7.28 0.23 9.62
C SER A 158 7.64 -0.10 8.16
N ALA A 159 8.88 -0.53 7.89
CA ALA A 159 9.29 -0.94 6.54
C ALA A 159 8.54 -2.20 6.07
N VAL A 160 8.22 -3.11 6.99
CA VAL A 160 7.43 -4.31 6.69
C VAL A 160 5.97 -3.95 6.44
N ALA A 161 5.38 -3.02 7.20
CA ALA A 161 4.03 -2.53 6.98
C ALA A 161 3.90 -1.82 5.62
N ASP A 162 4.80 -0.88 5.31
CA ASP A 162 4.85 -0.17 4.03
C ASP A 162 5.01 -1.15 2.85
N SER A 163 5.81 -2.22 3.01
CA SER A 163 5.94 -3.24 1.97
C SER A 163 4.65 -4.02 1.68
N LYS A 164 3.73 -4.12 2.66
CA LYS A 164 2.41 -4.74 2.46
C LYS A 164 1.50 -3.80 1.67
N GLN A 165 1.55 -2.49 1.91
CA GLN A 165 0.76 -1.51 1.16
C GLN A 165 1.17 -1.49 -0.31
N THR A 166 2.48 -1.43 -0.59
CA THR A 166 3.00 -1.54 -1.97
C THR A 166 2.60 -2.85 -2.65
N LEU A 167 2.44 -3.94 -1.89
CA LEU A 167 1.94 -5.21 -2.42
C LEU A 167 0.42 -5.15 -2.73
N LEU A 168 -0.37 -4.43 -1.93
CA LEU A 168 -1.77 -4.18 -2.25
C LEU A 168 -1.90 -3.36 -3.53
N CYS A 169 -1.09 -2.31 -3.71
CA CYS A 169 -1.05 -1.54 -4.95
C CYS A 169 -0.71 -2.43 -6.16
N THR A 170 0.16 -3.44 -6.00
CA THR A 170 0.42 -4.45 -7.05
C THR A 170 -0.86 -5.19 -7.45
N TYR A 171 -1.63 -5.69 -6.47
CA TYR A 171 -2.88 -6.40 -6.75
C TYR A 171 -3.92 -5.49 -7.38
N LEU A 172 -4.06 -4.26 -6.88
CA LEU A 172 -4.98 -3.26 -7.44
C LEU A 172 -4.58 -2.87 -8.85
N SER A 173 -3.28 -2.74 -9.15
CA SER A 173 -2.77 -2.52 -10.50
C SER A 173 -3.17 -3.65 -11.45
N GLY A 174 -3.11 -4.90 -10.99
CA GLY A 174 -3.55 -6.06 -11.77
C GLY A 174 -5.05 -6.04 -12.06
N VAL A 175 -5.87 -5.78 -11.04
CA VAL A 175 -7.33 -5.69 -11.19
C VAL A 175 -7.71 -4.52 -12.10
N LEU A 176 -7.07 -3.36 -11.93
CA LEU A 176 -7.23 -2.19 -12.79
C LEU A 176 -6.85 -2.49 -14.24
N LEU A 177 -5.69 -3.09 -14.48
CA LEU A 177 -5.22 -3.43 -15.81
C LEU A 177 -6.22 -4.36 -16.52
N VAL A 178 -6.74 -5.37 -15.83
CA VAL A 178 -7.78 -6.25 -16.38
C VAL A 178 -9.03 -5.45 -16.74
N GLY A 179 -9.52 -4.57 -15.86
CA GLY A 179 -10.67 -3.72 -16.16
C GLY A 179 -10.47 -2.82 -17.38
N LEU A 180 -9.33 -2.14 -17.46
CA LEU A 180 -8.98 -1.26 -18.57
C LEU A 180 -8.83 -2.03 -19.89
N LEU A 181 -8.23 -3.22 -19.87
CA LEU A 181 -8.12 -4.08 -21.05
C LEU A 181 -9.48 -4.64 -21.48
N LEU A 182 -10.35 -5.02 -20.53
CA LEU A 182 -11.70 -5.47 -20.86
C LEU A 182 -12.52 -4.36 -21.51
N ASN A 183 -12.42 -3.13 -21.00
CA ASN A 183 -13.03 -1.97 -21.62
C ASN A 183 -12.44 -1.72 -23.03
N SER A 184 -11.10 -1.70 -23.16
CA SER A 184 -10.38 -1.39 -24.39
C SER A 184 -10.58 -2.41 -25.53
N LEU A 185 -10.60 -3.70 -25.21
CA LEU A 185 -10.64 -4.77 -26.20
C LEU A 185 -12.06 -5.24 -26.54
N PHE A 186 -12.98 -5.18 -25.58
CA PHE A 186 -14.33 -5.72 -25.74
C PHE A 186 -15.45 -4.66 -25.62
N GLY A 187 -15.11 -3.40 -25.33
CA GLY A 187 -16.09 -2.32 -25.15
C GLY A 187 -16.96 -2.49 -23.90
N TRP A 188 -16.50 -3.25 -22.90
CA TRP A 188 -17.25 -3.51 -21.68
C TRP A 188 -17.17 -2.33 -20.72
N TYR A 189 -17.99 -1.33 -20.97
CA TYR A 189 -18.07 -0.10 -20.18
C TYR A 189 -18.34 -0.33 -18.68
N TRP A 190 -19.03 -1.42 -18.31
CA TRP A 190 -19.30 -1.77 -16.91
C TRP A 190 -18.10 -2.37 -16.18
N ALA A 191 -17.02 -2.72 -16.87
CA ALA A 191 -15.81 -3.26 -16.26
C ALA A 191 -15.14 -2.21 -15.35
N ASP A 192 -15.14 -0.94 -15.76
CA ASP A 192 -14.57 0.17 -14.98
C ASP A 192 -15.26 0.36 -13.62
N PRO A 193 -16.59 0.60 -13.54
CA PRO A 193 -17.25 0.75 -12.25
C PRO A 193 -17.18 -0.52 -11.40
N LEU A 194 -17.12 -1.72 -12.00
CA LEU A 194 -16.92 -2.95 -11.23
C LEU A 194 -15.53 -2.98 -10.56
N VAL A 195 -14.47 -2.64 -11.29
CA VAL A 195 -13.11 -2.51 -10.73
C VAL A 195 -13.06 -1.44 -9.66
N ALA A 196 -13.71 -0.28 -9.89
CA ALA A 196 -13.83 0.78 -8.91
C ALA A 196 -14.47 0.26 -7.59
N LEU A 197 -15.54 -0.54 -7.69
CA LEU A 197 -16.16 -1.17 -6.51
C LEU A 197 -15.23 -2.17 -5.81
N VAL A 198 -14.37 -2.88 -6.54
CA VAL A 198 -13.33 -3.74 -5.94
C VAL A 198 -12.32 -2.89 -5.16
N ILE A 199 -11.84 -1.78 -5.73
CA ILE A 199 -10.95 -0.83 -5.05
C ILE A 199 -11.63 -0.30 -3.78
N ALA A 200 -12.89 0.11 -3.87
CA ALA A 200 -13.66 0.58 -2.71
C ALA A 200 -13.81 -0.49 -1.62
N ALA A 201 -14.05 -1.75 -1.99
CA ALA A 201 -14.15 -2.86 -1.04
C ALA A 201 -12.81 -3.12 -0.33
N VAL A 202 -11.69 -3.06 -1.05
CA VAL A 202 -10.34 -3.16 -0.46
C VAL A 202 -10.08 -1.98 0.47
N ALA A 203 -10.41 -0.75 0.07
CA ALA A 203 -10.27 0.42 0.93
C ALA A 203 -11.11 0.31 2.22
N ILE A 204 -12.35 -0.21 2.17
CA ILE A 204 -13.14 -0.48 3.38
C ILE A 204 -12.43 -1.47 4.30
N LYS A 205 -11.84 -2.53 3.72
CA LYS A 205 -11.11 -3.53 4.48
C LYS A 205 -9.89 -2.92 5.18
N GLU A 206 -9.05 -2.19 4.44
CA GLU A 206 -7.87 -1.50 4.99
C GLU A 206 -8.26 -0.47 6.07
N GLY A 207 -9.32 0.30 5.82
CA GLY A 207 -9.84 1.27 6.78
C GLY A 207 -10.30 0.61 8.09
N ARG A 208 -10.90 -0.58 8.02
CA ARG A 208 -11.28 -1.36 9.21
C ARG A 208 -10.07 -1.92 9.95
N GLU A 209 -9.08 -2.45 9.24
CA GLU A 209 -7.85 -2.97 9.83
C GLU A 209 -7.06 -1.85 10.54
N ALA A 210 -6.96 -0.67 9.93
CA ALA A 210 -6.37 0.51 10.53
C ALA A 210 -7.16 1.00 11.76
N TRP A 211 -8.50 1.05 11.67
CA TRP A 211 -9.35 1.50 12.79
C TRP A 211 -9.27 0.60 14.02
N ARG A 212 -9.13 -0.71 13.81
CA ARG A 212 -8.99 -1.70 14.90
C ARG A 212 -7.58 -1.74 15.49
N GLY A 213 -6.60 -1.15 14.81
CA GLY A 213 -5.19 -1.28 15.19
C GLY A 213 -4.63 -2.68 14.92
N GLU A 214 -5.23 -3.46 14.01
CA GLU A 214 -4.82 -4.83 13.68
C GLU A 214 -3.47 -4.91 12.94
N HIS A 215 -2.79 -3.78 12.73
CA HIS A 215 -1.43 -3.75 12.20
C HIS A 215 -0.36 -4.29 13.18
N CYS A 216 -0.76 -4.67 14.40
CA CYS A 216 0.11 -5.29 15.39
C CYS A 216 -0.39 -6.68 15.84
N CYS A 217 0.33 -7.71 15.39
CA CYS A 217 0.99 -8.77 16.19
C CYS A 217 2.21 -9.26 15.41
#